data_AF-A0A7C2ACW6-F1
#
_entry.id   AF-A0A7C2ACW6-F1
#
_cell.length_a   1.000
_cell.length_b   1.000
_cell.length_c   1.000
_cell.angle_alpha   90.00
_cell.angle_beta   90.00
_cell.angle_gamma   90.00
#
_symmetry.space_group_name_H-M   'P 1'
#
loop_
_entity.id
_entity.type
_entity.pdbx_description
1 polymer ?
#
loop_
_entity_poly.entity_id
_entity_poly.type
_entity_poly.pdbx_seq_one_letter_code
_entity_poly.pdbx_strand_id
1 'polypeptide(L)'
;LKYLDDPKGIYQPKDKRGDEYIATIVRQGMKEDMPEVYRVLDNFYWEPADMEQVMVWNSKEGADPYQNAKRWVEGNRDKVNRFFSE
;
A
#
# COMPACT_ATOMS: atom_id res chain seq x y z
N LEU A 1 -11.12 -10.90 -14.83
CA LEU A 1 -9.85 -10.76 -15.58
C LEU A 1 -9.06 -12.06 -15.46
N LYS A 2 -8.16 -12.37 -16.39
CA LYS A 2 -7.25 -13.53 -16.29
C LYS A 2 -5.82 -13.07 -16.53
N TYR A 3 -4.88 -13.54 -15.72
CA TYR A 3 -3.46 -13.41 -16.03
C TYR A 3 -3.08 -14.43 -17.11
N LEU A 4 -2.20 -14.04 -18.02
CA LEU A 4 -1.62 -14.96 -18.99
C LEU A 4 -0.47 -15.72 -18.36
N ASP A 5 -0.19 -16.93 -18.83
CA ASP A 5 0.98 -17.69 -18.40
C ASP A 5 2.26 -16.91 -18.73
N ASP A 6 3.18 -16.83 -17.76
CA ASP A 6 4.51 -16.27 -17.94
C ASP A 6 5.57 -17.40 -18.06
N PRO A 7 5.70 -18.03 -19.24
CA PRO A 7 6.61 -19.16 -19.41
C PRO A 7 8.08 -18.74 -19.20
N LYS A 8 8.43 -17.47 -19.43
CA LYS A 8 9.79 -16.95 -19.30
C LYS A 8 10.09 -16.41 -17.91
N GLY A 9 9.09 -16.20 -17.06
CA GLY A 9 9.27 -15.64 -15.72
C GLY A 9 9.79 -14.20 -15.76
N ILE A 10 9.32 -13.39 -16.71
CA ILE A 10 9.73 -11.99 -16.88
C ILE A 10 9.06 -11.09 -15.82
N TYR A 11 7.78 -11.34 -15.53
CA TYR A 11 6.95 -10.54 -14.61
C TYR A 11 6.79 -11.22 -13.26
N GLN A 12 6.84 -12.55 -13.22
CA GLN A 12 6.93 -13.32 -11.98
C GLN A 12 8.19 -14.18 -12.05
N PRO A 13 9.34 -13.67 -11.57
CA PRO A 13 10.58 -14.42 -11.56
C PRO A 13 10.39 -15.78 -10.88
N LYS A 14 10.69 -16.87 -11.60
CA LYS A 14 10.55 -18.25 -11.09
C LYS A 14 11.64 -18.67 -10.10
N ASP A 15 12.53 -17.76 -9.77
CA ASP A 15 13.65 -17.99 -8.86
C ASP A 15 13.38 -17.40 -7.47
N LYS A 16 14.37 -17.48 -6.58
CA LYS A 16 14.22 -17.09 -5.16
C LYS A 16 14.11 -15.58 -4.93
N ARG A 17 13.98 -14.75 -5.98
CA ARG A 17 13.82 -13.29 -5.85
C ARG A 17 12.47 -12.89 -5.24
N GLY A 18 11.53 -13.83 -5.14
CA GLY A 18 10.23 -13.61 -4.51
C GLY A 18 9.27 -12.86 -5.42
N ASP A 19 8.02 -12.77 -5.00
CA ASP A 19 6.98 -12.02 -5.71
C ASP A 19 7.26 -10.51 -5.66
N GLU A 20 6.74 -9.78 -6.64
CA GLU A 20 6.77 -8.32 -6.61
C GLU A 20 6.01 -7.79 -5.38
N TYR A 21 6.57 -6.75 -4.75
CA TYR A 21 5.95 -6.09 -3.60
C TYR A 21 6.15 -4.58 -3.70
N ILE A 22 5.26 -3.85 -3.02
CA ILE A 22 5.32 -2.38 -2.94
C ILE A 22 6.02 -2.03 -1.63
N ALA A 23 7.14 -1.32 -1.73
CA ALA A 23 7.93 -0.89 -0.58
C ALA A 23 7.74 0.60 -0.29
N THR A 24 7.72 0.96 0.99
CA THR A 24 7.87 2.34 1.45
C THR A 24 9.35 2.65 1.63
N ILE A 25 9.86 3.63 0.89
CA ILE A 25 11.23 4.13 1.04
C ILE A 25 11.21 5.54 1.64
N VAL A 26 12.18 5.82 2.50
CA VAL A 26 12.34 7.12 3.17
C VAL A 26 13.74 7.68 2.93
N ARG A 27 13.90 8.99 3.09
CA ARG A 27 15.23 9.62 3.01
C ARG A 27 16.12 9.14 4.15
N GLN A 28 17.43 9.13 3.91
CA GLN A 28 18.43 8.84 4.94
C GLN A 28 18.32 9.84 6.12
N GLY A 29 18.55 9.35 7.33
CA GLY A 29 18.48 10.15 8.57
C GLY A 29 17.06 10.45 9.06
N MET A 30 16.00 9.99 8.35
CA MET A 30 14.62 10.30 8.74
C MET A 30 14.21 9.64 10.06
N LYS A 31 14.79 8.48 10.39
CA LYS A 31 14.50 7.77 11.65
C LYS A 31 14.92 8.61 12.85
N GLU A 32 16.05 9.31 12.74
CA GLU A 32 16.60 10.16 13.79
C GLU A 32 15.92 11.54 13.81
N ASP A 33 15.68 12.14 12.64
CA ASP A 33 15.13 13.49 12.49
C ASP A 33 13.60 13.54 12.74
N MET A 34 12.88 12.50 12.34
CA MET A 34 11.41 12.43 12.44
C MET A 34 10.94 11.02 12.87
N PRO A 35 11.28 10.57 14.09
CA PRO A 35 11.02 9.20 14.54
C PRO A 35 9.54 8.81 14.50
N GLU A 36 8.63 9.73 14.84
CA GLU A 36 7.19 9.47 14.82
C GLU A 36 6.65 9.24 13.40
N VAL A 37 7.09 10.04 12.43
CA VAL A 37 6.69 9.89 11.02
C VAL A 37 7.32 8.65 10.43
N TYR A 38 8.60 8.39 10.74
CA TYR A 38 9.28 7.16 10.34
C TYR A 38 8.48 5.93 10.79
N ARG A 39 8.03 5.89 12.05
CA ARG A 39 7.23 4.79 12.58
C ARG A 39 5.91 4.59 11.83
N VAL A 40 5.21 5.67 11.50
CA VAL A 40 3.97 5.57 10.71
C VAL A 40 4.24 4.96 9.33
N LEU A 41 5.33 5.35 8.68
CA LEU A 41 5.72 4.85 7.36
C LEU A 41 6.24 3.42 7.40
N ASP A 42 6.92 3.02 8.48
CA ASP A 42 7.44 1.66 8.72
C ASP A 42 6.30 0.67 9.05
N ASN A 43 5.32 1.11 9.84
CA ASN A 43 4.14 0.33 10.19
C ASN A 43 3.05 0.34 9.11
N PHE A 44 3.16 1.21 8.10
CA PHE A 44 2.17 1.30 7.03
C PHE A 44 2.13 0.00 6.25
N TYR A 45 1.02 -0.71 6.39
CA TYR A 45 0.76 -1.93 5.64
C TYR A 45 -0.72 -2.06 5.29
N TRP A 46 -0.98 -2.43 4.05
CA TRP A 46 -2.30 -2.78 3.55
C TRP A 46 -2.18 -3.91 2.54
N GLU A 47 -3.28 -4.60 2.31
CA GLU A 47 -3.37 -5.71 1.37
C GLU A 47 -3.75 -5.18 -0.02
N PRO A 48 -3.45 -5.92 -1.10
CA PRO A 48 -3.91 -5.55 -2.44
C PRO A 48 -5.41 -5.27 -2.52
N ALA A 49 -6.24 -6.02 -1.77
CA ALA A 49 -7.69 -5.81 -1.71
C ALA A 49 -8.09 -4.42 -1.16
N ASP A 50 -7.32 -3.86 -0.23
CA ASP A 50 -7.56 -2.50 0.28
C ASP A 50 -7.31 -1.46 -0.82
N MET A 51 -6.21 -1.63 -1.54
CA MET A 51 -5.85 -0.76 -2.66
C MET A 51 -6.87 -0.86 -3.79
N GLU A 52 -7.26 -2.08 -4.18
CA GLU A 52 -8.26 -2.35 -5.22
C GLU A 52 -9.59 -1.65 -4.90
N GLN A 53 -10.05 -1.71 -3.66
CA GLN A 53 -11.28 -1.05 -3.24
C GLN A 53 -11.23 0.47 -3.47
N VAL A 54 -10.14 1.12 -3.05
CA VAL A 54 -9.95 2.57 -3.24
C VAL A 54 -9.78 2.92 -4.73
N MET A 55 -9.07 2.09 -5.50
CA MET A 55 -8.90 2.27 -6.94
C MET A 55 -10.24 2.22 -7.68
N VAL A 56 -11.14 1.29 -7.33
CA VAL A 56 -12.49 1.20 -7.91
C VAL A 56 -13.33 2.44 -7.60
N TRP A 57 -13.18 3.04 -6.41
CA TRP A 57 -13.87 4.30 -6.11
C TRP A 57 -13.29 5.46 -6.90
N ASN A 58 -11.96 5.49 -7.06
CA ASN A 58 -11.25 6.53 -7.79
C ASN A 58 -11.40 6.44 -9.31
N SER A 59 -11.80 5.28 -9.86
CA SER A 59 -12.01 5.13 -11.31
C SER A 59 -13.35 5.69 -11.81
N LYS A 60 -14.21 6.17 -10.90
CA LYS A 60 -15.51 6.75 -11.26
C LYS A 60 -15.33 8.19 -11.75
N GLU A 61 -16.13 8.58 -12.74
CA GLU A 61 -16.16 9.97 -13.19
C GLU A 61 -16.51 10.92 -12.04
N GLY A 62 -15.75 12.00 -11.89
CA GLY A 62 -15.94 12.99 -10.82
C GLY A 62 -15.50 12.51 -9.42
N ALA A 63 -14.79 11.38 -9.30
CA ALA A 63 -14.28 10.91 -8.01
C ALA A 63 -13.27 11.90 -7.40
N ASP A 64 -13.33 12.03 -6.07
CA ASP A 64 -12.34 12.75 -5.27
C ASP A 64 -11.50 11.73 -4.47
N PRO A 65 -10.22 11.49 -4.84
CA PRO A 65 -9.34 10.56 -4.13
C PRO A 65 -9.21 10.85 -2.64
N TYR A 66 -9.29 12.11 -2.22
CA TYR A 66 -9.16 12.49 -0.82
C TYR A 66 -10.40 12.07 -0.01
N GLN A 67 -11.61 12.29 -0.55
CA GLN A 67 -12.84 11.83 0.11
C GLN A 67 -12.92 10.30 0.15
N ASN A 68 -12.47 9.64 -0.92
CA ASN A 68 -12.41 8.18 -0.96
C ASN A 68 -11.40 7.62 0.04
N ALA A 69 -10.25 8.25 0.22
CA ALA A 69 -9.28 7.88 1.25
C ALA A 69 -9.85 8.09 2.67
N LYS A 70 -10.53 9.22 2.93
CA LYS A 70 -11.22 9.45 4.21
C LYS A 70 -12.25 8.36 4.51
N ARG A 71 -13.10 8.05 3.54
CA ARG A 71 -14.09 6.97 3.63
C ARG A 71 -13.42 5.63 3.95
N TRP A 72 -12.29 5.32 3.28
CA TRP A 72 -11.56 4.08 3.55
C TRP A 72 -11.00 4.06 4.98
N VAL A 73 -10.39 5.16 5.44
CA VAL A 73 -9.87 5.30 6.82
C VAL A 73 -10.99 5.13 7.85
N GLU A 74 -12.16 5.71 7.62
CA GLU A 74 -13.33 5.57 8.50
C GLU A 74 -13.81 4.12 8.60
N GLY A 75 -13.80 3.38 7.48
CA GLY A 75 -14.18 1.97 7.44
C GLY A 75 -13.10 1.01 7.97
N ASN A 76 -11.84 1.46 8.09
CA ASN A 76 -10.68 0.62 8.41
C ASN A 76 -9.89 1.15 9.62
N ARG A 77 -10.56 1.78 10.59
CA ARG A 77 -9.92 2.43 11.75
C ARG A 77 -8.95 1.51 12.49
N ASP A 78 -9.31 0.25 12.70
CA ASP A 78 -8.44 -0.71 13.40
C ASP A 78 -7.12 -0.94 12.65
N LYS A 79 -7.17 -1.03 11.32
CA LYS A 79 -5.98 -1.17 10.47
C LYS A 79 -5.13 0.10 10.51
N VAL A 80 -5.78 1.26 10.36
CA VAL A 80 -5.12 2.57 10.39
C VAL A 80 -4.47 2.85 11.75
N ASN A 81 -5.11 2.47 12.85
CA ASN A 81 -4.57 2.66 14.20
C ASN A 81 -3.28 1.85 14.43
N ARG A 82 -3.10 0.71 13.74
CA ARG A 82 -1.84 -0.05 13.79
C ARG A 82 -0.66 0.73 13.24
N PHE A 83 -0.89 1.66 12.30
CA PHE A 83 0.19 2.50 11.77
C PHE A 83 0.81 3.39 12.85
N PHE A 84 0.04 3.75 13.87
CA PHE A 84 0.47 4.60 14.97
C PHE A 84 0.93 3.82 16.21
N SER A 85 0.93 2.48 16.16
CA SER A 85 1.35 1.65 17.30
C SER A 85 2.85 1.77 17.56
N GLU A 86 3.26 1.62 18.83
CA GLU A 86 4.66 1.69 19.27
C GLU A 86 5.47 0.44 18.94
#